data_AF-A0A2E3HNX1-F1
#
_entry.id   AF-A0A2E3HNX1-F1
#
_cell.length_a   1.000
_cell.length_b   1.000
_cell.length_c   1.000
_cell.angle_alpha   90.00
_cell.angle_beta   90.00
_cell.angle_gamma   90.00
#
_symmetry.space_group_name_H-M   'P 1'
#
loop_
_entity.id
_entity.type
_entity.pdbx_description
1 polymer ?
#
loop_
_entity_poly.entity_id
_entity_poly.type
_entity_poly.pdbx_seq_one_letter_code
_entity_poly.pdbx_strand_id
1 'polypeptide(L)' 'MLTKLKYLGLSITSFAVLFKLMSWQYAQYLLIAGLSFLGIYFLIKVFK' A
#
# COMPACT_ATOMS: atom_id res chain seq x y z
N MET A 1 -6.80 5.94 14.49
CA MET A 1 -7.10 6.17 13.06
C MET A 1 -5.86 5.97 12.19
N LEU A 2 -4.72 6.62 12.50
CA LEU A 2 -3.46 6.51 11.75
C LEU A 2 -2.90 5.07 11.62
N THR A 3 -3.00 4.28 12.68
CA THR A 3 -2.62 2.85 12.68
C THR A 3 -3.45 2.01 11.72
N LYS A 4 -4.75 2.31 11.57
CA LYS A 4 -5.61 1.63 10.59
C LYS A 4 -5.16 1.92 9.16
N LEU A 5 -4.71 3.14 8.87
CA LEU A 5 -4.17 3.54 7.56
C LEU A 5 -2.88 2.77 7.21
N LYS A 6 -1.98 2.62 8.20
CA LYS A 6 -0.76 1.81 8.04
C LYS A 6 -1.09 0.35 7.69
N TYR A 7 -2.00 -0.28 8.42
CA TYR A 7 -2.39 -1.67 8.16
C TYR A 7 -3.12 -1.83 6.81
N LEU A 8 -3.93 -0.85 6.41
CA LEU A 8 -4.55 -0.83 5.08
C LEU A 8 -3.51 -0.78 3.96
N GLY A 9 -2.55 0.15 4.04
CA GLY A 9 -1.46 0.26 3.06
C GLY A 9 -0.60 -1.01 3.01
N LEU A 10 -0.29 -1.61 4.16
CA LEU A 10 0.43 -2.89 4.25
C LEU A 10 -0.34 -4.05 3.61
N SER A 11 -1.65 -4.17 3.89
CA SER A 11 -2.48 -5.23 3.30
C SER A 11 -2.57 -5.09 1.78
N ILE A 12 -2.86 -3.88 1.27
CA ILE A 12 -2.94 -3.63 -0.18
C ILE A 12 -1.61 -3.94 -0.86
N THR A 13 -0.49 -3.53 -0.25
CA THR A 13 0.85 -3.82 -0.78
C THR A 13 1.14 -5.32 -0.76
N SER A 14 0.74 -6.04 0.30
CA SER A 14 0.93 -7.49 0.40
C SER A 14 0.12 -8.24 -0.69
N PHE A 15 -1.14 -7.85 -0.91
CA PHE A 15 -1.94 -8.38 -2.01
C PHE A 15 -1.34 -8.05 -3.37
N ALA A 16 -0.86 -6.82 -3.57
CA ALA A 16 -0.24 -6.43 -4.83
C ALA A 16 1.05 -7.21 -5.13
N VAL A 17 1.86 -7.52 -4.12
CA VAL A 17 3.04 -8.40 -4.27
C VAL A 17 2.63 -9.83 -4.62
N LEU A 18 1.60 -10.37 -3.94
CA LEU A 18 1.06 -11.69 -4.27
C LEU A 18 0.54 -11.76 -5.72
N PHE A 19 -0.22 -10.77 -6.16
CA PHE A 19 -0.72 -10.68 -7.53
C PHE A 19 0.40 -10.48 -8.56
N LYS A 20 1.49 -9.79 -8.17
CA LYS A 20 2.67 -9.64 -9.02
C LYS A 20 3.39 -10.97 -9.21
N LEU A 21 3.49 -11.79 -8.16
CA LEU A 21 4.00 -13.17 -8.26
C LEU A 21 3.12 -14.06 -9.13
N MET A 22 1.80 -13.81 -9.12
CA MET A 22 0.83 -14.52 -9.94
C MET A 22 0.74 -14.00 -11.40
N SER A 23 1.63 -13.07 -11.81
CA SER A 23 1.63 -12.42 -13.13
C SER A 23 0.30 -11.77 -13.52
N TRP A 24 -0.41 -11.21 -12.55
CA TRP A 24 -1.65 -10.48 -12.82
C TRP A 24 -1.35 -9.13 -13.47
N GLN A 25 -1.97 -8.85 -14.62
CA GLN A 25 -1.73 -7.66 -15.44
C GLN A 25 -1.90 -6.33 -14.67
N TYR A 26 -2.77 -6.29 -13.65
CA TYR A 26 -3.05 -5.10 -12.85
C TYR A 26 -2.24 -4.99 -11.56
N ALA A 27 -1.37 -5.97 -11.27
CA ALA A 27 -0.61 -6.01 -10.02
C ALA A 27 0.23 -4.75 -9.79
N GLN A 28 0.80 -4.16 -10.85
CA GLN A 28 1.59 -2.95 -10.76
C GLN A 28 0.77 -1.73 -10.29
N TYR A 29 -0.45 -1.56 -10.81
CA TYR A 29 -1.35 -0.48 -10.38
C TYR A 29 -1.76 -0.63 -8.92
N LEU A 30 -2.00 -1.88 -8.49
CA LEU A 30 -2.33 -2.18 -7.11
C LEU A 30 -1.14 -1.92 -6.16
N LEU A 31 0.09 -2.18 -6.62
CA LEU A 31 1.32 -1.91 -5.87
C LEU A 31 1.52 -0.40 -5.68
N ILE A 32 1.31 0.38 -6.75
CA ILE A 32 1.37 1.85 -6.71
C ILE A 32 0.32 2.39 -5.73
N ALA A 33 -0.90 1.85 -5.72
CA ALA A 33 -1.94 2.25 -4.78
C ALA A 33 -1.54 1.95 -3.32
N GLY A 34 -1.01 0.75 -3.04
CA GLY A 34 -0.55 0.36 -1.70
C GLY A 34 0.61 1.23 -1.18
N LEU A 35 1.59 1.51 -2.06
CA LEU A 35 2.71 2.42 -1.78
C LEU A 35 2.25 3.85 -1.56
N SER A 36 1.29 4.36 -2.33
CA SER A 36 0.71 5.69 -2.11
C SER A 36 0.03 5.80 -0.74
N PHE A 37 -0.72 4.77 -0.32
CA PHE A 37 -1.32 4.74 1.01
C PHE A 37 -0.28 4.74 2.14
N LEU A 38 0.82 3.99 1.96
CA LEU A 38 1.95 4.02 2.89
C LEU A 38 2.66 5.38 2.88
N GLY A 39 2.81 6.00 1.71
CA GLY A 39 3.39 7.33 1.56
C GLY A 39 2.57 8.39 2.30
N ILE A 40 1.25 8.38 2.16
CA ILE A 40 0.35 9.28 2.90
C ILE A 40 0.48 9.04 4.41
N TYR A 41 0.57 7.79 4.86
CA TYR A 41 0.81 7.49 6.27
C TYR A 41 2.12 8.11 6.79
N PHE A 42 3.21 7.96 6.04
CA PHE A 42 4.50 8.55 6.41
C PHE A 42 4.47 10.07 6.39
N LEU A 43 3.83 10.69 5.40
CA LEU A 43 3.61 12.13 5.32
C LEU A 43 2.89 12.65 6.57
N ILE A 44 1.76 12.04 6.94
CA ILE A 44 1.02 12.47 8.14
C ILE A 44 1.86 12.26 9.41
N LYS A 45 2.71 11.21 9.45
CA LYS A 45 3.60 10.95 10.58
C LYS A 45 4.74 11.95 10.71
N VAL A 46 5.19 12.59 9.62
CA VAL A 46 6.24 13.62 9.67
C VAL A 46 5.71 14.94 10.21
N PHE A 47 4.47 15.29 9.86
CA PHE A 47 3.85 16.56 10.26
C PHE A 47 3.11 16.51 11.61
N LYS A 48 3.12 15.36 12.30
CA LYS A 48 2.48 15.17 13.60
C LYS A 48 3.44 14.54 14.59
#